data_AF-W1ISD2-F1
#
_entry.id   AF-W1ISD2-F1
#
_cell.length_a   1.000
_cell.length_b   1.000
_cell.length_c   1.000
_cell.angle_alpha   90.00
_cell.angle_beta   90.00
_cell.angle_gamma   90.00
#
_symmetry.space_group_name_H-M   'P 1'
#
loop_
_entity.id
_entity.type
_entity.pdbx_description
1 polymer ?
#
loop_
_entity_poly.entity_id
_entity_poly.type
_entity_poly.pdbx_seq_one_letter_code
_entity_poly.pdbx_strand_id
1 'polypeptide(L)' 'MHATMKIHLTPEQKHALELMHDTTRGSRVCDRIKAVLLASEGWTAQI' A
#
# COMPACT_ATOMS: atom_id res chain seq x y z
N MET A 1 20.04 -3.72 9.44
CA MET A 1 18.96 -4.64 9.84
C MET A 1 17.67 -4.20 9.15
N HIS A 2 17.41 -4.67 7.94
CA HIS A 2 16.19 -4.32 7.21
C HIS A 2 15.07 -5.22 7.74
N ALA A 3 14.29 -4.72 8.69
CA ALA A 3 13.04 -5.37 9.05
C ALA A 3 12.14 -5.29 7.81
N THR A 4 12.08 -6.35 7.02
CA THR A 4 10.98 -6.58 6.08
C THR A 4 9.71 -6.56 6.90
N MET A 5 9.09 -5.39 7.05
CA MET A 5 7.74 -5.25 7.56
C MET A 5 6.88 -6.04 6.60
N LYS A 6 6.56 -7.28 6.95
CA LYS A 6 5.60 -8.10 6.21
C LYS A 6 4.24 -7.48 6.45
N ILE A 7 3.91 -6.47 5.66
CA ILE A 7 2.58 -5.86 5.66
C ILE A 7 1.62 -6.94 5.19
N HIS A 8 0.91 -7.55 6.14
CA HIS A 8 -0.20 -8.45 5.84
C HIS A 8 -1.46 -7.60 5.83
N LEU A 9 -1.93 -7.21 4.63
CA LEU A 9 -3.25 -6.64 4.47
C LEU A 9 -4.28 -7.77 4.41
N THR A 10 -5.30 -7.70 5.26
CA THR A 10 -6.51 -8.51 5.04
C THR A 10 -7.21 -8.02 3.77
N PRO A 11 -8.00 -8.88 3.09
CA PRO A 11 -8.74 -8.47 1.89
C PRO A 11 -9.65 -7.25 2.14
N GLU A 12 -10.21 -7.12 3.35
CA GLU A 12 -11.00 -5.94 3.74
C GLU A 12 -10.15 -4.67 3.84
N GLN A 13 -8.93 -4.75 4.39
CA GLN A 13 -8.01 -3.63 4.44
C GLN A 13 -7.53 -3.23 3.04
N LYS A 14 -7.29 -4.19 2.15
CA LYS A 14 -6.94 -3.93 0.75
C LYS A 14 -8.07 -3.16 0.06
N HIS A 15 -9.30 -3.62 0.21
CA HIS A 15 -10.48 -3.00 -0.38
C HIS A 15 -10.72 -1.58 0.15
N ALA A 16 -10.56 -1.36 1.45
CA ALA A 16 -10.69 -0.03 2.06
C ALA A 16 -9.61 0.94 1.52
N LEU A 17 -8.39 0.47 1.33
CA LEU A 17 -7.30 1.25 0.74
C LEU A 17 -7.57 1.61 -0.73
N GLU A 18 -8.09 0.67 -1.52
CA GLU A 18 -8.49 0.91 -2.91
C GLU A 18 -9.62 1.96 -3.01
N LEU A 19 -10.61 1.89 -2.13
CA LEU A 19 -11.69 2.89 -2.05
C LEU A 19 -11.17 4.27 -1.63
N MET A 20 -10.25 4.30 -0.66
CA MET A 20 -9.58 5.55 -0.26
C MET A 20 -8.75 6.13 -1.39
N HIS A 21 -8.10 5.30 -2.20
CA HIS A 21 -7.32 5.73 -3.37
C HIS A 21 -8.23 6.38 -4.42
N ASP A 22 -9.38 5.78 -4.71
CA ASP A 22 -10.36 6.32 -5.68
C ASP A 22 -10.96 7.66 -5.22
N THR A 23 -11.24 7.78 -3.92
CA THR A 23 -11.87 8.98 -3.34
C THR A 23 -10.90 10.10 -2.99
N THR A 24 -9.60 9.81 -2.88
CA THR A 24 -8.60 10.80 -2.46
C THR A 24 -8.01 11.58 -3.63
N ARG A 25 -8.24 12.90 -3.64
CA ARG A 25 -7.73 13.83 -4.65
C ARG A 25 -6.26 14.25 -4.46
N GLY A 26 -5.60 13.78 -3.41
CA GLY A 26 -4.23 14.12 -3.07
C GLY A 26 -3.22 13.10 -3.58
N SER A 27 -2.36 13.51 -4.54
CA SER A 27 -1.36 12.63 -5.15
C SER A 27 -0.47 11.93 -4.12
N ARG A 28 -0.02 12.63 -3.07
CA ARG A 28 0.84 12.04 -2.02
C ARG A 28 0.17 10.92 -1.23
N VAL A 29 -1.15 10.98 -1.06
CA VAL A 29 -1.91 9.96 -0.31
C VAL A 29 -2.14 8.76 -1.22
N CYS A 30 -2.49 9.02 -2.49
CA CYS A 30 -2.57 8.01 -3.55
C CYS A 30 -1.25 7.22 -3.69
N ASP A 31 -0.11 7.89 -3.74
CA ASP A 31 1.22 7.26 -3.80
C ASP A 31 1.52 6.40 -2.56
N ARG A 32 1.16 6.88 -1.37
CA ARG A 32 1.35 6.12 -0.12
C ARG A 32 0.49 4.86 -0.07
N ILE A 33 -0.77 4.96 -0.48
CA ILE A 33 -1.68 3.82 -0.55
C ILE A 33 -1.13 2.80 -1.55
N LYS A 34 -0.68 3.25 -2.71
CA LYS A 34 -0.09 2.39 -3.75
C LYS A 34 1.16 1.69 -3.27
N ALA A 35 2.05 2.39 -2.57
CA ALA A 35 3.25 1.80 -1.97
C ALA A 35 2.92 0.72 -0.93
N VAL A 36 1.89 0.93 -0.12
CA VAL A 36 1.43 -0.05 0.89
C VAL A 36 0.82 -1.29 0.24
N LEU A 37 0.01 -1.11 -0.82
CA LEU A 37 -0.54 -2.21 -1.61
C LEU A 37 0.57 -3.04 -2.26
N LEU A 38 1.52 -2.39 -2.93
CA LEU A 38 2.67 -3.07 -3.55
C LEU A 38 3.52 -3.82 -2.52
N ALA A 39 3.82 -3.20 -1.37
CA ALA A 39 4.62 -3.82 -0.32
C ALA A 39 3.91 -5.06 0.27
N SER A 40 2.58 -5.03 0.39
CA SER A 40 1.79 -6.21 0.78
C SER A 40 1.82 -7.32 -0.25
N GLU A 41 2.00 -6.99 -1.54
CA GLU A 41 2.14 -7.96 -2.64
C GLU A 41 3.59 -8.47 -2.79
N GLY A 42 4.49 -8.07 -1.89
CA GLY A 42 5.89 -8.49 -1.91
C GLY A 42 6.75 -7.72 -2.91
N TRP A 43 6.23 -6.64 -3.51
CA TRP A 43 7.04 -5.74 -4.30
C TRP A 43 7.97 -4.95 -3.39
N THR A 44 9.24 -5.31 -3.43
CA THR A 44 10.31 -4.49 -2.88
C THR A 44 10.78 -3.56 -3.99
N ALA A 45 10.86 -2.26 -3.72
CA ALA A 45 11.61 -1.38 -4.60
C ALA A 45 13.07 -1.85 -4.54
N GLN A 46 13.53 -2.56 -5.57
CA GLN A 46 14.97 -2.75 -5.80
C GLN A 46 15.52 -1.37 -6.15
N ILE A 47 15.94 -0.64 -5.12
CA ILE A 47 16.90 0.46 -5.24
C ILE A 47 18.29 -0.15 -5.37
#